data_AF-A0A6A4ZR48-F1
#
_entry.id   AF-A0A6A4ZR48-F1
#
_cell.length_a   1.000
_cell.length_b   1.000
_cell.length_c   1.000
_cell.angle_alpha   90.00
_cell.angle_beta   90.00
_cell.angle_gamma   90.00
#
_symmetry.space_group_name_H-M   'P 1'
#
loop_
_entity.id
_entity.type
_entity.pdbx_description
1 polymer ?
#
loop_
_entity_poly.entity_id
_entity_poly.type
_entity_poly.pdbx_seq_one_letter_code
_entity_poly.pdbx_strand_id
1 'polypeptide(L)'
;MARNVDNHAREVQGLTADVQDLKQAQAELDASKDDQELVLEGAQVDEFNRIKNEAKVKTLQLRNTLGSLQMHHKADTGRLQALVRDEKEHSDELARMNEDHASAVARLVDYLREQRLESVEFIPLDRIRVTPPNERFRRLGDNIKLVVDVIACDADIQPAVAYAVSDSIVCESIDDARDVCFRRNEKVKAVTLNGMVVSKNGSMTGGKTHKDSARSERWDEKETAALKAQREQLHAELASLDKESTGVVRKQTLETKLGSLTNRLRYANADIKTTESKLPKILARQTECQKVLQQIAPEIQTLRGAIAARESSMARLEVEINAVEDSLFEGFSHQFGIASIREYEENVVKQRQERSDRRQQLDSHLAKVQAQLQYLQAQDLPSDWAKLKDTIAKQKRALKALEKEKTDLQTQTAALEVTSERHVEASTAAHD
;
A
#
# COMPACT_ATOMS: atom_id res chain seq x y z
N MET A 1 7.03 29.29 -49.73
CA MET A 1 7.57 28.25 -50.65
C MET A 1 8.89 28.70 -51.27
N ALA A 2 8.95 29.73 -52.14
CA ALA A 2 10.26 30.25 -52.63
C ALA A 2 11.18 30.71 -51.48
N ARG A 3 10.65 31.48 -50.51
CA ARG A 3 11.34 31.81 -49.26
C ARG A 3 11.78 30.59 -48.44
N ASN A 4 11.12 29.44 -48.59
CA ASN A 4 11.45 28.22 -47.84
C ASN A 4 12.65 27.50 -48.48
N VAL A 5 12.78 27.56 -49.81
CA VAL A 5 13.95 27.02 -50.53
C VAL A 5 15.20 27.85 -50.22
N ASP A 6 15.07 29.19 -50.20
CA ASP A 6 16.17 30.08 -49.82
C ASP A 6 16.58 29.90 -48.35
N ASN A 7 15.62 29.71 -47.44
CA ASN A 7 15.89 29.42 -46.04
C ASN A 7 16.56 28.06 -45.86
N HIS A 8 16.12 27.04 -46.59
CA HIS A 8 16.73 25.72 -46.57
C HIS A 8 18.19 25.76 -47.06
N ALA A 9 18.48 26.49 -48.15
CA ALA A 9 19.85 26.67 -48.63
C ALA A 9 20.74 27.39 -47.60
N ARG A 10 20.22 28.39 -46.90
CA ARG A 10 20.93 29.09 -45.81
C ARG A 10 21.18 28.19 -44.61
N GLU A 11 20.23 27.34 -44.26
CA GLU A 11 20.32 26.39 -43.15
C GLU A 11 21.36 25.29 -43.43
N VAL A 12 21.38 24.76 -44.66
CA VAL A 12 22.44 23.82 -45.11
C VAL A 12 23.81 24.49 -45.07
N GLN A 13 23.93 25.75 -45.51
CA GLN A 13 25.19 26.50 -45.42
C GLN A 13 25.63 26.75 -43.97
N GLY A 14 24.70 27.13 -43.09
CA GLY A 14 24.97 27.32 -41.66
C GLY A 14 25.47 26.04 -40.99
N LEU A 15 24.77 24.93 -41.18
CA LEU A 15 25.18 23.63 -40.64
C LEU A 15 26.50 23.14 -41.25
N THR A 16 26.82 23.51 -42.49
CA THR A 16 28.11 23.18 -43.11
C THR A 16 29.25 23.94 -42.43
N ALA A 17 29.04 25.21 -42.10
CA ALA A 17 29.98 26.02 -41.32
C ALA A 17 30.13 25.47 -39.90
N ASP A 18 29.03 25.11 -39.23
CA ASP A 18 29.07 24.51 -37.88
C ASP A 18 29.86 23.18 -37.88
N VAL A 19 29.75 22.35 -38.92
CA VAL A 19 30.57 21.13 -39.06
C VAL A 19 32.05 21.47 -39.23
N GLN A 20 32.38 22.55 -39.95
CA GLN A 20 33.77 22.99 -40.11
C GLN A 20 34.33 23.54 -38.80
N ASP A 21 33.57 24.35 -38.08
CA ASP A 21 33.96 24.92 -36.79
C ASP A 21 34.15 23.82 -35.73
N LEU A 22 33.25 22.82 -35.69
CA LEU A 22 33.39 21.67 -34.80
C LEU A 22 34.60 20.79 -35.15
N LYS A 23 34.88 20.59 -36.45
CA LYS A 23 36.10 19.90 -36.89
C LYS A 23 37.36 20.68 -36.56
N GLN A 24 37.31 22.01 -36.65
CA GLN A 24 38.41 22.87 -36.27
C GLN A 24 38.63 22.84 -34.75
N ALA A 25 37.57 22.91 -33.94
CA ALA A 25 37.67 22.77 -32.49
C ALA A 25 38.20 21.38 -32.06
N GLN A 26 37.85 20.32 -32.80
CA GLN A 26 38.43 18.99 -32.59
C GLN A 26 39.92 18.95 -32.97
N ALA A 27 40.29 19.55 -34.10
CA ALA A 27 41.68 19.67 -34.51
C ALA A 27 42.50 20.54 -33.54
N GLU A 28 41.92 21.59 -32.97
CA GLU A 28 42.52 22.43 -31.94
C GLU A 28 42.67 21.67 -30.61
N LEU A 29 41.67 20.87 -30.21
CA LEU A 29 41.77 19.99 -29.05
C LEU A 29 42.84 18.90 -29.25
N ASP A 30 43.01 18.39 -30.46
CA ASP A 30 44.02 17.39 -30.81
C ASP A 30 45.43 18.02 -31.00
N ALA A 31 45.51 19.25 -31.53
CA ALA A 31 46.73 19.99 -31.78
C ALA A 31 47.22 20.83 -30.59
N SER A 32 46.36 21.08 -29.61
CA SER A 32 46.71 21.50 -28.25
C SER A 32 47.66 20.44 -27.68
N LYS A 33 48.95 20.62 -27.99
CA LYS A 33 50.05 20.00 -27.29
C LYS A 33 50.13 20.73 -25.96
N ASP A 34 49.49 20.14 -24.98
CA ASP A 34 49.84 20.19 -23.56
C ASP A 34 50.92 21.23 -23.19
N ASP A 35 50.56 22.50 -23.03
CA ASP A 35 51.39 23.49 -22.30
C ASP A 35 51.42 23.19 -20.77
N GLN A 36 50.92 22.02 -20.38
CA GLN A 36 51.08 21.39 -19.07
C GLN A 36 51.43 19.90 -19.18
N GLU A 37 52.07 19.49 -20.29
CA GLU A 37 52.95 18.35 -20.22
C GLU A 37 54.11 18.87 -19.36
N LEU A 38 54.12 18.51 -18.08
CA LEU A 38 55.38 18.36 -17.37
C LEU A 38 56.14 17.27 -18.15
N VAL A 39 56.72 17.66 -19.29
CA VAL A 39 57.43 16.76 -20.19
C VAL A 39 58.68 16.40 -19.44
N LEU A 40 58.62 15.23 -18.81
CA LEU A 40 59.81 14.42 -18.74
C LEU A 40 60.39 14.40 -20.16
N GLU A 41 61.59 14.95 -20.39
CA GLU A 41 62.27 14.86 -21.69
C GLU A 41 62.35 13.37 -22.10
N GLY A 42 62.51 13.04 -23.38
CA GLY A 42 62.43 11.64 -23.85
C GLY A 42 63.23 10.62 -23.00
N ALA A 43 64.44 10.99 -22.55
CA ALA A 43 65.25 10.18 -21.64
C ALA A 43 64.64 10.02 -20.23
N GLN A 44 63.95 11.05 -19.74
CA GLN A 44 63.26 11.07 -18.45
C GLN A 44 61.94 10.26 -18.50
N VAL A 45 61.27 10.22 -19.66
CA VAL A 45 60.12 9.33 -19.91
C VAL A 45 60.55 7.87 -19.92
N ASP A 46 61.70 7.59 -20.53
CA ASP A 46 62.27 6.24 -20.56
C ASP A 46 62.68 5.78 -19.15
N GLU A 47 63.29 6.66 -18.36
CA GLU A 47 63.65 6.38 -16.97
C GLU A 47 62.42 6.21 -16.07
N PHE A 48 61.42 7.06 -16.22
CA PHE A 48 60.12 6.92 -15.55
C PHE A 48 59.43 5.59 -15.91
N ASN A 49 59.37 5.25 -17.21
CA ASN A 49 58.78 4.01 -17.67
C ASN A 49 59.55 2.79 -17.16
N ARG A 50 60.87 2.88 -17.03
CA ARG A 50 61.72 1.85 -16.45
C ARG A 50 61.37 1.63 -14.97
N ILE A 51 61.37 2.68 -14.16
CA ILE A 51 61.05 2.62 -12.73
C ILE A 51 59.60 2.13 -12.54
N LYS A 52 58.67 2.60 -13.37
CA LYS A 52 57.27 2.15 -13.37
C LYS A 52 57.11 0.67 -13.72
N ASN A 53 57.86 0.17 -14.70
CA ASN A 53 57.86 -1.26 -15.03
C ASN A 53 58.48 -2.10 -13.91
N GLU A 54 59.55 -1.61 -13.28
CA GLU A 54 60.15 -2.27 -12.12
C GLU A 54 59.19 -2.32 -10.92
N ALA A 55 58.51 -1.21 -10.62
CA ALA A 55 57.47 -1.13 -9.61
C ALA A 55 56.31 -2.08 -9.90
N LYS A 56 55.83 -2.12 -11.15
CA LYS A 56 54.80 -3.08 -11.58
C LYS A 56 55.22 -4.53 -11.36
N VAL A 57 56.45 -4.90 -11.72
CA VAL A 57 56.96 -6.26 -11.54
C VAL A 57 57.08 -6.61 -10.05
N LYS A 58 57.67 -5.73 -9.23
CA LYS A 58 57.85 -5.95 -7.78
C LYS A 58 56.52 -6.03 -7.03
N THR A 59 55.54 -5.23 -7.43
CA THR A 59 54.20 -5.20 -6.82
C THR A 59 53.20 -6.17 -7.45
N LEU A 60 53.57 -6.93 -8.48
CA LEU A 60 52.62 -7.72 -9.29
C LEU A 60 51.83 -8.72 -8.44
N GLN A 61 52.51 -9.42 -7.52
CA GLN A 61 51.87 -10.38 -6.61
C GLN A 61 50.87 -9.67 -5.68
N LEU A 62 51.28 -8.55 -5.07
CA LEU A 62 50.43 -7.76 -4.18
C LEU A 62 49.20 -7.21 -4.92
N ARG A 63 49.38 -6.69 -6.14
CA ARG A 63 48.28 -6.22 -7.01
C ARG A 63 47.34 -7.34 -7.41
N ASN A 64 47.86 -8.52 -7.73
CA ASN A 64 47.01 -9.68 -8.05
C ASN A 64 46.19 -10.11 -6.83
N THR A 65 46.77 -10.11 -5.63
CA THR A 65 46.04 -10.40 -4.39
C THR A 65 45.03 -9.31 -4.03
N LEU A 66 45.36 -8.04 -4.26
CA LEU A 66 44.43 -6.93 -4.06
C LEU A 66 43.25 -7.04 -5.04
N GLY A 67 43.51 -7.35 -6.31
CA GLY A 67 42.48 -7.53 -7.33
C GLY A 67 41.55 -8.71 -7.03
N SER A 68 42.07 -9.84 -6.54
CA SER A 68 41.23 -10.96 -6.13
C SER A 68 40.36 -10.61 -4.92
N LEU A 69 40.92 -9.91 -3.92
CA LEU A 69 40.16 -9.42 -2.76
C LEU A 69 39.09 -8.40 -3.15
N GLN A 70 39.38 -7.49 -4.08
CA GLN A 70 38.41 -6.52 -4.61
C GLN A 70 37.24 -7.21 -5.31
N MET A 71 37.52 -8.26 -6.11
CA MET A 71 36.46 -9.05 -6.75
C MET A 71 35.58 -9.76 -5.73
N HIS A 72 36.17 -10.35 -4.69
CA HIS A 72 35.41 -10.98 -3.62
C HIS A 72 34.62 -9.98 -2.78
N HIS A 73 35.21 -8.83 -2.45
CA HIS A 73 34.52 -7.73 -1.75
C HIS A 73 33.32 -7.24 -2.55
N LYS A 74 33.46 -7.04 -3.87
CA LYS A 74 32.35 -6.68 -4.75
C LYS A 74 31.26 -7.74 -4.81
N ALA A 75 31.63 -9.02 -4.83
CA ALA A 75 30.67 -10.12 -4.80
C ALA A 75 29.91 -10.19 -3.46
N ASP A 76 30.62 -10.08 -2.34
CA ASP A 76 30.03 -10.13 -1.00
C ASP A 76 29.15 -8.91 -0.73
N THR A 77 29.56 -7.71 -1.15
CA THR A 77 28.74 -6.50 -1.04
C THR A 77 27.46 -6.62 -1.86
N GLY A 78 27.53 -7.19 -3.07
CA GLY A 78 26.34 -7.52 -3.87
C GLY A 78 25.42 -8.53 -3.17
N ARG A 79 25.98 -9.60 -2.61
CA ARG A 79 25.22 -10.59 -1.83
C ARG A 79 24.59 -9.98 -0.58
N LEU A 80 25.32 -9.12 0.13
CA LEU A 80 24.83 -8.41 1.31
C LEU A 80 23.65 -7.50 0.94
N GLN A 81 23.73 -6.77 -0.18
CA GLN A 81 22.63 -5.94 -0.66
C GLN A 81 21.38 -6.76 -0.99
N ALA A 82 21.55 -7.92 -1.62
CA ALA A 82 20.44 -8.83 -1.90
C ALA A 82 19.79 -9.33 -0.60
N LEU A 83 20.58 -9.82 0.37
CA LEU A 83 20.05 -10.31 1.64
C LEU A 83 19.37 -9.22 2.48
N VAL A 84 19.93 -8.00 2.51
CA VAL A 84 19.31 -6.86 3.21
C VAL A 84 17.99 -6.48 2.54
N ARG A 85 17.90 -6.59 1.22
CA ARG A 85 16.65 -6.38 0.50
C ARG A 85 15.62 -7.46 0.86
N ASP A 86 16.02 -8.73 0.86
CA ASP A 86 15.14 -9.85 1.21
C ASP A 86 14.67 -9.75 2.68
N GLU A 87 15.57 -9.39 3.61
CA GLU A 87 15.23 -9.12 5.02
C GLU A 87 14.16 -8.03 5.12
N LYS A 88 14.31 -6.94 4.37
CA LYS A 88 13.35 -5.84 4.36
C LYS A 88 12.00 -6.27 3.77
N GLU A 89 11.99 -6.99 2.64
CA GLU A 89 10.77 -7.47 2.00
C GLU A 89 9.98 -8.40 2.94
N HIS A 90 10.64 -9.36 3.59
CA HIS A 90 10.01 -10.26 4.56
C HIS A 90 9.57 -9.56 5.84
N SER A 91 10.34 -8.58 6.33
CA SER A 91 9.96 -7.77 7.49
C SER A 91 8.72 -6.92 7.21
N ASP A 92 8.66 -6.30 6.03
CA ASP A 92 7.51 -5.49 5.60
C ASP A 92 6.26 -6.37 5.40
N GLU A 93 6.41 -7.57 4.84
CA GLU A 93 5.31 -8.54 4.72
C GLU A 93 4.77 -8.95 6.09
N LEU A 94 5.66 -9.26 7.05
CA LEU A 94 5.28 -9.62 8.43
C LEU A 94 4.57 -8.46 9.15
N ALA A 95 5.06 -7.23 8.97
CA ALA A 95 4.47 -6.03 9.56
C ALA A 95 3.04 -5.79 9.04
N ARG A 96 2.81 -5.93 7.73
CA ARG A 96 1.46 -5.83 7.13
C ARG A 96 0.51 -6.86 7.70
N MET A 97 0.92 -8.13 7.77
CA MET A 97 0.10 -9.20 8.35
C MET A 97 -0.26 -8.94 9.82
N ASN A 98 0.67 -8.40 10.61
CA ASN A 98 0.42 -8.05 12.01
C ASN A 98 -0.55 -6.86 12.15
N GLU A 99 -0.44 -5.85 11.30
CA GLU A 99 -1.36 -4.70 11.27
C GLU A 99 -2.79 -5.14 10.89
N ASP A 100 -2.93 -6.00 9.88
CA ASP A 100 -4.23 -6.55 9.49
C ASP A 100 -4.88 -7.33 10.64
N HIS A 101 -4.09 -8.11 11.39
CA HIS A 101 -4.56 -8.81 12.58
C HIS A 101 -5.00 -7.83 13.69
N ALA A 102 -4.22 -6.78 13.96
CA ALA A 102 -4.58 -5.76 14.94
C ALA A 102 -5.88 -5.01 14.57
N SER A 103 -6.03 -4.65 13.29
CA SER A 103 -7.24 -4.01 12.77
C SER A 103 -8.47 -4.92 12.91
N ALA A 104 -8.33 -6.22 12.61
CA ALA A 104 -9.40 -7.19 12.78
C ALA A 104 -9.86 -7.32 14.25
N VAL A 105 -8.90 -7.37 15.19
CA VAL A 105 -9.21 -7.41 16.63
C VAL A 105 -9.91 -6.13 17.08
N ALA A 106 -9.47 -4.96 16.62
CA ALA A 106 -10.13 -3.69 16.94
C ALA A 106 -11.59 -3.67 16.46
N ARG A 107 -11.85 -4.10 15.21
CA ARG A 107 -13.23 -4.21 14.68
C ARG A 107 -14.09 -5.18 15.47
N LEU A 108 -13.53 -6.29 15.95
CA LEU A 108 -14.26 -7.24 16.80
C LEU A 108 -14.68 -6.59 18.12
N VAL A 109 -13.76 -5.86 18.75
CA VAL A 109 -14.03 -5.15 20.01
C VAL A 109 -15.10 -4.08 19.81
N ASP A 110 -15.04 -3.32 18.73
CA ASP A 110 -16.04 -2.30 18.43
C ASP A 110 -17.41 -2.93 18.10
N TYR A 111 -17.44 -4.04 17.36
CA TYR A 111 -18.67 -4.80 17.12
C TYR A 111 -19.33 -5.28 18.42
N LEU A 112 -18.54 -5.79 19.37
CA LEU A 112 -19.06 -6.21 20.68
C LEU A 112 -19.61 -5.03 21.50
N ARG A 113 -19.00 -3.84 21.40
CA ARG A 113 -19.51 -2.61 22.04
C ARG A 113 -20.81 -2.12 21.38
N GLU A 114 -20.89 -2.18 20.05
CA GLU A 114 -22.05 -1.70 19.27
C GLU A 114 -23.31 -2.53 19.48
N GLN A 115 -23.18 -3.85 19.70
CA GLN A 115 -24.33 -4.74 19.92
C GLN A 115 -25.07 -4.46 21.24
N ARG A 116 -24.59 -3.53 22.08
CA ARG A 116 -25.27 -3.08 23.32
C ARG A 116 -25.91 -4.23 24.09
N LEU A 117 -25.18 -5.34 24.24
CA LEU A 117 -25.52 -6.26 25.31
C LEU A 117 -25.49 -5.40 26.58
N GLU A 118 -26.64 -5.28 27.25
CA GLU A 118 -26.76 -4.54 28.50
C GLU A 118 -25.60 -4.91 29.42
N SER A 119 -25.18 -4.01 30.31
CA SER A 119 -24.09 -4.28 31.25
C SER A 119 -24.43 -5.50 32.12
N VAL A 120 -24.12 -6.70 31.63
CA VAL A 120 -24.27 -7.96 32.35
C VAL A 120 -23.07 -8.08 33.28
N GLU A 121 -23.34 -8.22 34.57
CA GLU A 121 -22.31 -8.53 35.55
C GLU A 121 -21.89 -9.98 35.39
N PHE A 122 -20.75 -10.19 34.73
CA PHE A 122 -20.17 -11.52 34.58
C PHE A 122 -19.42 -11.91 35.85
N ILE A 123 -19.71 -13.10 36.37
CA ILE A 123 -18.96 -13.73 37.45
C ILE A 123 -17.95 -14.70 36.81
N PRO A 124 -16.64 -14.35 36.73
CA PRO A 124 -15.65 -15.20 36.08
C PRO A 124 -15.26 -16.40 36.95
N LEU A 125 -15.69 -17.61 36.59
CA LEU A 125 -15.42 -18.85 37.36
C LEU A 125 -13.93 -19.11 37.59
N ASP A 126 -13.06 -18.81 36.62
CA ASP A 126 -11.62 -19.07 36.72
C ASP A 126 -10.88 -18.14 37.70
N ARG A 127 -11.44 -16.95 37.99
CA ARG A 127 -10.78 -15.90 38.77
C ARG A 127 -11.54 -15.53 40.04
N ILE A 128 -12.64 -16.21 40.32
CA ILE A 128 -13.50 -15.91 41.46
C ILE A 128 -12.80 -16.28 42.77
N ARG A 129 -12.72 -15.32 43.69
CA ARG A 129 -12.23 -15.57 45.05
C ARG A 129 -13.42 -15.71 45.98
N VAL A 130 -13.78 -16.95 46.27
CA VAL A 130 -14.87 -17.26 47.22
C VAL A 130 -14.33 -17.18 48.64
N THR A 131 -14.98 -16.39 49.49
CA THR A 131 -14.70 -16.42 50.94
C THR A 131 -15.56 -17.52 51.56
N PRO A 132 -14.98 -18.50 52.27
CA PRO A 132 -15.77 -19.56 52.89
C PRO A 132 -16.73 -18.98 53.94
N PRO A 133 -17.99 -19.44 54.00
CA PRO A 133 -18.95 -18.97 54.98
C PRO A 133 -18.49 -19.33 56.40
N ASN A 134 -18.77 -18.46 57.36
CA ASN A 134 -18.40 -18.69 58.76
C ASN A 134 -19.22 -19.86 59.33
N GLU A 135 -18.56 -20.96 59.69
CA GLU A 135 -19.23 -22.18 60.19
C GLU A 135 -20.02 -21.95 61.48
N ARG A 136 -19.68 -20.89 62.25
CA ARG A 136 -20.45 -20.49 63.42
C ARG A 136 -21.91 -20.21 63.06
N PHE A 137 -22.18 -19.75 61.83
CA PHE A 137 -23.53 -19.46 61.36
C PHE A 137 -24.43 -20.69 61.22
N ARG A 138 -23.86 -21.89 61.14
CA ARG A 138 -24.62 -23.16 61.19
C ARG A 138 -25.14 -23.52 62.59
N ARG A 139 -24.62 -22.87 63.64
CA ARG A 139 -24.93 -23.18 65.04
C ARG A 139 -25.82 -22.13 65.71
N LEU A 140 -26.40 -21.18 64.95
CA LEU A 140 -27.23 -20.11 65.52
C LEU A 140 -28.63 -20.58 65.96
N GLY A 141 -29.12 -21.72 65.47
CA GLY A 141 -30.38 -22.32 65.91
C GLY A 141 -31.02 -23.15 64.82
N ASP A 142 -31.98 -24.00 65.18
CA ASP A 142 -32.60 -24.97 64.26
C ASP A 142 -33.41 -24.29 63.14
N ASN A 143 -33.92 -23.08 63.40
CA ASN A 143 -34.73 -22.30 62.46
C ASN A 143 -33.89 -21.37 61.54
N ILE A 144 -32.56 -21.47 61.61
CA ILE A 144 -31.62 -20.59 60.88
C ILE A 144 -30.64 -21.46 60.11
N LYS A 145 -30.57 -21.27 58.79
CA LYS A 145 -29.66 -22.03 57.90
C LYS A 145 -28.88 -21.09 56.99
N LEU A 146 -27.66 -21.45 56.63
CA LEU A 146 -26.90 -20.74 55.60
C LEU A 146 -27.57 -20.93 54.24
N VAL A 147 -27.74 -19.85 53.49
CA VAL A 147 -28.37 -19.91 52.15
C VAL A 147 -27.59 -20.84 51.21
N VAL A 148 -26.26 -20.89 51.34
CA VAL A 148 -25.40 -21.80 50.56
C VAL A 148 -25.75 -23.27 50.78
N ASP A 149 -26.18 -23.65 51.98
CA ASP A 149 -26.54 -25.04 52.31
C ASP A 149 -27.98 -25.39 51.85
N VAL A 150 -28.80 -24.39 51.52
CA VAL A 150 -30.19 -24.57 51.07
C VAL A 150 -30.30 -24.66 49.55
N ILE A 151 -29.35 -24.07 48.80
CA ILE A 151 -29.35 -24.07 47.34
C ILE A 151 -28.65 -25.33 46.83
N ALA A 152 -29.40 -26.19 46.13
CA ALA A 152 -28.81 -27.28 45.36
C ALA A 152 -28.33 -26.75 44.00
N CYS A 153 -27.04 -26.91 43.68
CA CYS A 153 -26.44 -26.53 42.40
C CYS A 153 -25.34 -27.52 41.98
N ASP A 154 -25.01 -27.55 40.69
CA ASP A 154 -23.93 -28.37 40.15
C ASP A 154 -22.55 -27.89 40.64
N ALA A 155 -21.60 -28.82 40.75
CA ALA A 155 -20.25 -28.56 41.28
C ALA A 155 -19.50 -27.47 40.50
N ASP A 156 -19.75 -27.35 39.20
CA ASP A 156 -19.09 -26.38 38.32
C ASP A 156 -19.53 -24.94 38.59
N ILE A 157 -20.73 -24.73 39.13
CA ILE A 157 -21.34 -23.40 39.36
C ILE A 157 -21.31 -23.02 40.85
N GLN A 158 -21.03 -23.98 41.72
CA GLN A 158 -20.95 -23.81 43.17
C GLN A 158 -20.08 -22.61 43.61
N PRO A 159 -18.91 -22.32 42.99
CA PRO A 159 -18.12 -21.13 43.34
C PRO A 159 -18.86 -19.81 43.09
N ALA A 160 -19.60 -19.71 41.97
CA ALA A 160 -20.38 -18.52 41.65
C ALA A 160 -21.56 -18.32 42.60
N VAL A 161 -22.25 -19.40 42.98
CA VAL A 161 -23.34 -19.35 43.98
C VAL A 161 -22.82 -18.90 45.33
N ALA A 162 -21.68 -19.45 45.78
CA ALA A 162 -21.06 -19.07 47.04
C ALA A 162 -20.59 -17.60 47.05
N TYR A 163 -20.14 -17.07 45.90
CA TYR A 163 -19.79 -15.65 45.76
C TYR A 163 -21.03 -14.73 45.83
N ALA A 164 -22.12 -15.09 45.15
CA ALA A 164 -23.34 -14.29 45.11
C ALA A 164 -24.06 -14.26 46.48
N VAL A 165 -24.06 -15.38 47.18
CA VAL A 165 -24.78 -15.57 48.43
C VAL A 165 -23.93 -15.17 49.65
N SER A 166 -22.61 -15.31 49.55
CA SER A 166 -21.67 -15.05 50.64
C SER A 166 -22.05 -15.79 51.93
N ASP A 167 -22.06 -15.10 53.06
CA ASP A 167 -22.40 -15.60 54.41
C ASP A 167 -23.87 -15.36 54.78
N SER A 168 -24.76 -15.18 53.81
CA SER A 168 -26.19 -14.90 54.07
C SER A 168 -26.91 -16.08 54.74
N ILE A 169 -27.79 -15.79 55.68
CA ILE A 169 -28.63 -16.78 56.38
C ILE A 169 -30.10 -16.64 55.99
N VAL A 170 -30.81 -17.78 55.97
CA VAL A 170 -32.27 -17.86 55.86
C VAL A 170 -32.87 -18.06 57.25
N CYS A 171 -33.88 -17.28 57.58
CA CYS A 171 -34.68 -17.38 58.80
C CYS A 171 -36.16 -17.61 58.44
N GLU A 172 -36.90 -18.30 59.30
CA GLU A 172 -38.34 -18.51 59.09
C GLU A 172 -39.14 -17.22 59.35
N SER A 173 -38.92 -16.59 60.51
CA SER A 173 -39.58 -15.34 60.91
C SER A 173 -38.64 -14.13 60.89
N ILE A 174 -39.24 -12.93 60.80
CA ILE A 174 -38.51 -11.67 60.96
C ILE A 174 -38.03 -11.44 62.40
N ASP A 175 -38.73 -12.02 63.38
CA ASP A 175 -38.32 -11.91 64.77
C ASP A 175 -37.04 -12.72 65.02
N ASP A 176 -36.85 -13.85 64.32
CA ASP A 176 -35.61 -14.62 64.33
C ASP A 176 -34.47 -13.85 63.66
N ALA A 177 -34.74 -13.25 62.49
CA ALA A 177 -33.76 -12.40 61.80
C ALA A 177 -33.33 -11.19 62.66
N ARG A 178 -34.26 -10.59 63.43
CA ARG A 178 -33.97 -9.51 64.37
C ARG A 178 -33.19 -9.99 65.59
N ASP A 179 -33.52 -11.16 66.13
CA ASP A 179 -32.79 -11.76 67.25
C ASP A 179 -31.32 -11.94 66.90
N VAL A 180 -31.05 -12.49 65.72
CA VAL A 180 -29.69 -12.73 65.23
C VAL A 180 -28.94 -11.42 64.96
N CYS A 181 -29.49 -10.54 64.13
CA CYS A 181 -28.78 -9.34 63.67
C CYS A 181 -28.67 -8.26 64.76
N PHE A 182 -29.65 -8.14 65.67
CA PHE A 182 -29.69 -7.05 66.66
C PHE A 182 -29.47 -7.51 68.11
N ARG A 183 -30.09 -8.60 68.58
CA ARG A 183 -29.94 -9.03 69.99
C ARG A 183 -28.63 -9.78 70.22
N ARG A 184 -28.31 -10.73 69.34
CA ARG A 184 -27.04 -11.48 69.35
C ARG A 184 -25.90 -10.69 68.71
N ASN A 185 -26.22 -9.57 68.06
CA ASN A 185 -25.28 -8.63 67.43
C ASN A 185 -24.34 -9.30 66.41
N GLU A 186 -24.85 -10.29 65.68
CA GLU A 186 -24.11 -10.99 64.64
C GLU A 186 -24.17 -10.21 63.32
N LYS A 187 -23.02 -9.91 62.72
CA LYS A 187 -22.90 -9.08 61.51
C LYS A 187 -23.17 -9.89 60.24
N VAL A 188 -24.37 -10.43 60.13
CA VAL A 188 -24.79 -11.32 59.04
C VAL A 188 -25.97 -10.74 58.26
N LYS A 189 -26.07 -11.04 56.97
CA LYS A 189 -27.24 -10.71 56.15
C LYS A 189 -28.31 -11.78 56.36
N ALA A 190 -29.46 -11.41 56.92
CA ALA A 190 -30.55 -12.34 57.18
C ALA A 190 -31.70 -12.13 56.19
N VAL A 191 -32.16 -13.22 55.58
CA VAL A 191 -33.28 -13.23 54.64
C VAL A 191 -34.39 -14.10 55.22
N THR A 192 -35.60 -13.57 55.28
CA THR A 192 -36.77 -14.33 55.77
C THR A 192 -37.46 -15.05 54.61
N LEU A 193 -38.19 -16.14 54.90
CA LEU A 193 -39.02 -16.82 53.89
C LEU A 193 -40.07 -15.89 53.24
N ASN A 194 -40.48 -14.85 53.96
CA ASN A 194 -41.41 -13.83 53.47
C ASN A 194 -40.75 -12.74 52.58
N GLY A 195 -39.47 -12.90 52.24
CA GLY A 195 -38.75 -12.00 51.32
C GLY A 195 -38.26 -10.71 51.98
N MET A 196 -38.30 -10.60 53.31
CA MET A 196 -37.71 -9.47 54.04
C MET A 196 -36.22 -9.71 54.25
N VAL A 197 -35.40 -8.71 53.98
CA VAL A 197 -33.94 -8.77 54.05
C VAL A 197 -33.43 -7.79 55.10
N VAL A 198 -32.67 -8.29 56.06
CA VAL A 198 -31.88 -7.50 57.01
C VAL A 198 -30.44 -7.51 56.52
N SER A 199 -29.93 -6.35 56.14
CA SER A 199 -28.56 -6.18 55.66
C SER A 199 -27.56 -6.12 56.82
N LYS A 200 -26.28 -6.38 56.56
CA LYS A 200 -25.21 -6.35 57.60
C LYS A 200 -25.06 -5.02 58.32
N ASN A 201 -25.54 -3.93 57.71
CA ASN A 201 -25.57 -2.57 58.26
C ASN A 201 -26.83 -2.28 59.09
N GLY A 202 -27.69 -3.26 59.33
CA GLY A 202 -28.94 -3.10 60.08
C GLY A 202 -30.11 -2.53 59.27
N SER A 203 -29.93 -2.24 57.98
CA SER A 203 -31.04 -1.82 57.12
C SER A 203 -32.00 -2.98 56.85
N MET A 204 -33.29 -2.76 57.06
CA MET A 204 -34.34 -3.75 56.84
C MET A 204 -35.15 -3.38 55.60
N THR A 205 -35.17 -4.26 54.60
CA THR A 205 -35.91 -4.11 53.35
C THR A 205 -37.02 -5.15 53.30
N GLY A 206 -38.31 -4.76 53.32
CA GLY A 206 -39.40 -5.71 53.14
C GLY A 206 -40.82 -5.12 53.21
N GLY A 207 -41.74 -5.73 52.45
CA GLY A 207 -43.19 -5.57 52.59
C GLY A 207 -44.01 -6.19 51.44
N LYS A 208 -45.01 -7.02 51.77
CA LYS A 208 -46.25 -7.13 50.97
C LYS A 208 -46.99 -5.80 51.15
N THR A 209 -47.37 -5.14 50.05
CA THR A 209 -48.03 -3.83 50.12
C THR A 209 -49.52 -3.96 50.42
N HIS A 210 -50.05 -3.03 51.21
CA HIS A 210 -51.44 -2.93 51.69
C HIS A 210 -52.49 -2.66 50.58
N LYS A 211 -52.14 -2.86 49.30
CA LYS A 211 -53.00 -2.66 48.12
C LYS A 211 -53.90 -3.86 47.79
N ASP A 212 -53.70 -5.01 48.44
CA ASP A 212 -54.49 -6.23 48.16
C ASP A 212 -55.74 -6.40 49.05
N SER A 213 -55.86 -5.69 50.17
CA SER A 213 -57.02 -5.80 51.07
C SER A 213 -58.22 -4.92 50.69
N ALA A 214 -58.05 -3.94 49.79
CA ALA A 214 -59.12 -3.04 49.33
C ALA A 214 -59.91 -3.61 48.12
N ARG A 215 -59.72 -4.89 47.80
CA ARG A 215 -60.28 -5.55 46.62
C ARG A 215 -61.60 -6.30 46.88
N SER A 216 -62.10 -6.28 48.12
CA SER A 216 -63.19 -7.17 48.55
C SER A 216 -64.62 -6.61 48.44
N GLU A 217 -64.82 -5.36 48.05
CA GLU A 217 -66.17 -4.77 47.89
C GLU A 217 -66.53 -4.46 46.43
N ARG A 218 -65.70 -4.91 45.48
CA ARG A 218 -65.89 -4.69 44.03
C ARG A 218 -66.56 -5.86 43.30
N TRP A 219 -67.07 -6.90 43.97
CA TRP A 219 -67.29 -8.19 43.29
C TRP A 219 -68.44 -8.22 42.26
N ASP A 220 -69.58 -7.56 42.50
CA ASP A 220 -70.71 -7.64 41.54
C ASP A 220 -70.58 -6.68 40.35
N GLU A 221 -69.96 -5.51 40.54
CA GLU A 221 -69.68 -4.58 39.45
C GLU A 221 -68.40 -4.96 38.69
N LYS A 222 -67.46 -5.67 39.34
CA LYS A 222 -66.29 -6.25 38.67
C LYS A 222 -66.63 -7.49 37.88
N GLU A 223 -67.61 -8.30 38.28
CA GLU A 223 -68.03 -9.45 37.46
C GLU A 223 -68.76 -9.00 36.20
N THR A 224 -69.65 -8.01 36.31
CA THR A 224 -70.32 -7.41 35.15
C THR A 224 -69.38 -6.57 34.27
N ALA A 225 -68.43 -5.83 34.87
CA ALA A 225 -67.36 -5.16 34.13
C ALA A 225 -66.36 -6.17 33.55
N ALA A 226 -66.10 -7.31 34.20
CA ALA A 226 -65.24 -8.36 33.68
C ALA A 226 -65.91 -9.06 32.50
N LEU A 227 -67.22 -9.33 32.54
CA LEU A 227 -67.96 -9.90 31.42
C LEU A 227 -68.06 -8.91 30.25
N LYS A 228 -68.27 -7.61 30.52
CA LYS A 228 -68.22 -6.57 29.47
C LYS A 228 -66.81 -6.42 28.90
N ALA A 229 -65.78 -6.41 29.74
CA ALA A 229 -64.38 -6.38 29.31
C ALA A 229 -64.02 -7.65 28.53
N GLN A 230 -64.51 -8.82 28.94
CA GLN A 230 -64.31 -10.09 28.24
C GLN A 230 -65.05 -10.10 26.91
N ARG A 231 -66.24 -9.48 26.82
CA ARG A 231 -66.96 -9.29 25.56
C ARG A 231 -66.23 -8.30 24.64
N GLU A 232 -65.79 -7.16 25.15
CA GLU A 232 -64.97 -6.20 24.39
C GLU A 232 -63.66 -6.85 23.94
N GLN A 233 -63.04 -7.67 24.80
CA GLN A 233 -61.83 -8.39 24.52
C GLN A 233 -62.06 -9.48 23.46
N LEU A 234 -63.13 -10.27 23.56
CA LEU A 234 -63.52 -11.25 22.55
C LEU A 234 -63.89 -10.59 21.22
N HIS A 235 -64.54 -9.41 21.24
CA HIS A 235 -64.80 -8.62 20.03
C HIS A 235 -63.53 -8.02 19.44
N ALA A 236 -62.58 -7.57 20.26
CA ALA A 236 -61.27 -7.12 19.81
C ALA A 236 -60.45 -8.28 19.26
N GLU A 237 -60.54 -9.46 19.87
CA GLU A 237 -59.93 -10.71 19.40
C GLU A 237 -60.55 -11.14 18.07
N LEU A 238 -61.88 -11.13 17.92
CA LEU A 238 -62.58 -11.37 16.64
C LEU A 238 -62.20 -10.35 15.56
N ALA A 239 -62.15 -9.06 15.88
CA ALA A 239 -61.72 -8.03 14.94
C ALA A 239 -60.22 -8.13 14.59
N SER A 240 -59.40 -8.68 15.50
CA SER A 240 -58.00 -9.01 15.23
C SER A 240 -57.85 -10.28 14.39
N LEU A 241 -58.75 -11.26 14.55
CA LEU A 241 -58.85 -12.47 13.73
C LEU A 241 -59.41 -12.18 12.33
N ASP A 242 -60.35 -11.25 12.18
CA ASP A 242 -60.81 -10.78 10.86
C ASP A 242 -59.73 -9.95 10.16
N LYS A 243 -58.91 -9.22 10.92
CA LYS A 243 -57.63 -8.70 10.42
C LYS A 243 -56.63 -9.81 10.13
N GLU A 244 -56.81 -11.04 10.58
CA GLU A 244 -55.96 -12.20 10.27
C GLU A 244 -56.28 -12.83 8.90
N SER A 245 -57.30 -12.33 8.19
CA SER A 245 -57.38 -12.38 6.71
C SER A 245 -56.16 -11.71 6.05
N THR A 246 -55.56 -10.73 6.74
CA THR A 246 -54.25 -10.13 6.44
C THR A 246 -53.07 -11.04 6.84
N GLY A 247 -53.35 -12.19 7.47
CA GLY A 247 -52.40 -13.25 7.80
C GLY A 247 -51.74 -13.86 6.57
N VAL A 248 -52.37 -13.83 5.39
CA VAL A 248 -51.73 -14.19 4.11
C VAL A 248 -50.63 -13.19 3.75
N VAL A 249 -50.91 -11.89 3.90
CA VAL A 249 -49.92 -10.81 3.64
C VAL A 249 -48.82 -10.82 4.70
N ARG A 250 -49.17 -11.07 5.97
CA ARG A 250 -48.20 -11.21 7.07
C ARG A 250 -47.32 -12.45 6.91
N LYS A 251 -47.90 -13.57 6.46
CA LYS A 251 -47.16 -14.78 6.10
C LYS A 251 -46.20 -14.52 4.94
N GLN A 252 -46.66 -13.90 3.85
CA GLN A 252 -45.80 -13.54 2.71
C GLN A 252 -44.66 -12.58 3.10
N THR A 253 -44.93 -11.58 3.96
CA THR A 253 -43.88 -10.67 4.45
C THR A 253 -42.90 -11.35 5.40
N LEU A 254 -43.35 -12.31 6.21
CA LEU A 254 -42.48 -13.14 7.03
C LEU A 254 -41.67 -14.14 6.19
N GLU A 255 -42.25 -14.75 5.15
CA GLU A 255 -41.57 -15.65 4.22
C GLU A 255 -40.49 -14.93 3.41
N THR A 256 -40.77 -13.71 2.94
CA THR A 256 -39.75 -12.88 2.26
C THR A 256 -38.62 -12.47 3.21
N LYS A 257 -38.94 -12.09 4.47
CA LYS A 257 -37.94 -11.84 5.51
C LYS A 257 -37.12 -13.10 5.81
N LEU A 258 -37.76 -14.25 5.99
CA LEU A 258 -37.11 -15.53 6.21
C LEU A 258 -36.17 -15.87 5.05
N GLY A 259 -36.63 -15.72 3.80
CA GLY A 259 -35.81 -15.93 2.60
C GLY A 259 -34.59 -15.00 2.56
N SER A 260 -34.79 -13.72 2.91
CA SER A 260 -33.68 -12.75 2.97
C SER A 260 -32.67 -13.07 4.06
N LEU A 261 -33.13 -13.47 5.25
CA LEU A 261 -32.27 -13.86 6.38
C LEU A 261 -31.55 -15.18 6.08
N THR A 262 -32.23 -16.14 5.48
CA THR A 262 -31.65 -17.41 5.05
C THR A 262 -30.54 -17.18 4.02
N ASN A 263 -30.77 -16.28 3.04
CA ASN A 263 -29.75 -15.90 2.08
C ASN A 263 -28.56 -15.21 2.75
N ARG A 264 -28.80 -14.27 3.68
CA ARG A 264 -27.72 -13.63 4.45
C ARG A 264 -26.91 -14.64 5.25
N LEU A 265 -27.57 -15.59 5.91
CA LEU A 265 -26.92 -16.67 6.66
C LEU A 265 -26.11 -17.58 5.73
N ARG A 266 -26.63 -17.90 4.55
CA ARG A 266 -25.91 -18.67 3.52
C ARG A 266 -24.63 -17.95 3.07
N TYR A 267 -24.70 -16.65 2.78
CA TYR A 267 -23.52 -15.86 2.40
C TYR A 267 -22.52 -15.75 3.55
N ALA A 268 -22.98 -15.43 4.77
CA ALA A 268 -22.12 -15.37 5.95
C ALA A 268 -21.41 -16.71 6.22
N ASN A 269 -22.11 -17.85 6.09
CA ASN A 269 -21.50 -19.17 6.24
C ASN A 269 -20.48 -19.48 5.14
N ALA A 270 -20.74 -19.06 3.89
CA ALA A 270 -19.76 -19.19 2.81
C ALA A 270 -18.51 -18.33 3.08
N ASP A 271 -18.70 -17.10 3.59
CA ASP A 271 -17.61 -16.20 3.97
C ASP A 271 -16.80 -16.76 5.13
N ILE A 272 -17.45 -17.32 6.17
CA ILE A 272 -16.77 -18.02 7.27
C ILE A 272 -15.93 -19.16 6.72
N LYS A 273 -16.52 -20.06 5.92
CA LYS A 273 -15.80 -21.21 5.37
C LYS A 273 -14.61 -20.81 4.51
N THR A 274 -14.75 -19.78 3.68
CA THR A 274 -13.64 -19.27 2.87
C THR A 274 -12.56 -18.65 3.73
N THR A 275 -12.91 -17.92 4.79
CA THR A 275 -11.97 -17.29 5.72
C THR A 275 -11.23 -18.34 6.55
N GLU A 276 -11.93 -19.33 7.10
CA GLU A 276 -11.36 -20.47 7.81
C GLU A 276 -10.38 -21.26 6.93
N SER A 277 -10.66 -21.40 5.62
CA SER A 277 -9.74 -22.06 4.69
C SER A 277 -8.48 -21.25 4.38
N LYS A 278 -8.55 -19.91 4.50
CA LYS A 278 -7.43 -18.99 4.25
C LYS A 278 -6.54 -18.81 5.46
N LEU A 279 -7.12 -18.81 6.67
CA LEU A 279 -6.42 -18.64 7.94
C LEU A 279 -5.15 -19.51 8.09
N PRO A 280 -5.18 -20.85 7.86
CA PRO A 280 -3.98 -21.68 8.01
C PRO A 280 -2.90 -21.33 7.00
N LYS A 281 -3.27 -20.86 5.79
CA LYS A 281 -2.30 -20.44 4.75
C LYS A 281 -1.58 -19.16 5.16
N ILE A 282 -2.32 -18.21 5.73
CA ILE A 282 -1.75 -16.95 6.24
C ILE A 282 -0.83 -17.23 7.43
N LEU A 283 -1.27 -18.06 8.39
CA LEU A 283 -0.44 -18.44 9.53
C LEU A 283 0.83 -19.18 9.09
N ALA A 284 0.72 -20.13 8.15
CA ALA A 284 1.88 -20.80 7.58
C ALA A 284 2.85 -19.79 6.93
N ARG A 285 2.34 -18.84 6.14
CA ARG A 285 3.14 -17.79 5.52
C ARG A 285 3.83 -16.88 6.55
N GLN A 286 3.14 -16.52 7.62
CA GLN A 286 3.71 -15.74 8.72
C GLN A 286 4.86 -16.49 9.41
N THR A 287 4.66 -17.77 9.73
CA THR A 287 5.72 -18.60 10.33
C THR A 287 6.91 -18.79 9.40
N GLU A 288 6.68 -18.88 8.09
CA GLU A 288 7.74 -19.00 7.10
C GLU A 288 8.56 -17.70 7.01
N CYS A 289 7.91 -16.54 6.90
CA CYS A 289 8.60 -15.25 6.91
C CYS A 289 9.44 -15.08 8.18
N GLN A 290 8.90 -15.49 9.34
CA GLN A 290 9.63 -15.41 10.60
C GLN A 290 10.86 -16.33 10.65
N LYS A 291 10.78 -17.55 10.10
CA LYS A 291 11.93 -18.46 9.99
C LYS A 291 13.00 -17.91 9.04
N VAL A 292 12.60 -17.39 7.89
CA VAL A 292 13.51 -16.81 6.91
C VAL A 292 14.25 -15.61 7.52
N LEU A 293 13.55 -14.72 8.23
CA LEU A 293 14.18 -13.59 8.94
C LEU A 293 15.19 -14.06 10.00
N GLN A 294 14.88 -15.13 10.75
CA GLN A 294 15.81 -15.70 11.73
C GLN A 294 17.07 -16.31 11.10
N GLN A 295 17.00 -16.75 9.84
CA GLN A 295 18.14 -17.30 9.09
C GLN A 295 18.97 -16.21 8.40
N ILE A 296 18.32 -15.21 7.81
CA ILE A 296 18.99 -14.13 7.08
C ILE A 296 19.76 -13.21 8.03
N ALA A 297 19.23 -12.92 9.22
CA ALA A 297 19.88 -12.03 10.18
C ALA A 297 21.34 -12.43 10.55
N PRO A 298 21.63 -13.69 10.96
CA PRO A 298 23.01 -14.11 11.21
C PRO A 298 23.87 -14.15 9.93
N GLU A 299 23.28 -14.48 8.78
CA GLU A 299 24.00 -14.48 7.50
C GLU A 299 24.46 -13.07 7.11
N ILE A 300 23.61 -12.05 7.28
CA ILE A 300 23.96 -10.64 7.11
C ILE A 300 25.08 -10.22 8.05
N GLN A 301 25.03 -10.62 9.32
CA GLN A 301 26.07 -10.29 10.30
C GLN A 301 27.43 -10.91 9.92
N THR A 302 27.44 -12.19 9.56
CA THR A 302 28.67 -12.87 9.13
C THR A 302 29.26 -12.26 7.86
N LEU A 303 28.43 -11.91 6.86
CA LEU A 303 28.88 -11.23 5.65
C LEU A 303 29.41 -9.83 5.93
N ARG A 304 28.76 -9.04 6.79
CA ARG A 304 29.28 -7.73 7.22
C ARG A 304 30.65 -7.85 7.85
N GLY A 305 30.85 -8.85 8.72
CA GLY A 305 32.15 -9.14 9.32
C GLY A 305 33.21 -9.52 8.28
N ALA A 306 32.86 -10.37 7.31
CA ALA A 306 33.75 -10.77 6.22
C ALA A 306 34.15 -9.60 5.32
N ILE A 307 33.20 -8.72 4.97
CA ILE A 307 33.44 -7.49 4.19
C ILE A 307 34.40 -6.57 4.94
N ALA A 308 34.15 -6.30 6.22
CA ALA A 308 35.02 -5.45 7.03
C ALA A 308 36.45 -6.01 7.15
N ALA A 309 36.59 -7.33 7.32
CA ALA A 309 37.90 -7.99 7.35
C ALA A 309 38.63 -7.89 6.00
N ARG A 310 37.90 -8.02 4.88
CA ARG A 310 38.44 -7.83 3.53
C ARG A 310 38.86 -6.38 3.28
N GLU A 311 38.06 -5.41 3.68
CA GLU A 311 38.39 -3.97 3.59
C GLU A 311 39.68 -3.66 4.36
N SER A 312 39.83 -4.18 5.58
CA SER A 312 41.09 -4.01 6.33
C SER A 312 42.27 -4.67 5.63
N SER A 313 42.07 -5.82 4.98
CA SER A 313 43.14 -6.54 4.26
C SER A 313 43.54 -5.80 2.98
N MET A 314 42.56 -5.26 2.26
CA MET A 314 42.77 -4.42 1.07
C MET A 314 43.53 -3.15 1.44
N ALA A 315 43.11 -2.44 2.49
CA ALA A 315 43.80 -1.23 2.95
C ALA A 315 45.26 -1.50 3.34
N ARG A 316 45.55 -2.64 3.97
CA ARG A 316 46.93 -3.05 4.28
C ARG A 316 47.76 -3.30 3.02
N LEU A 317 47.22 -4.04 2.06
CA LEU A 317 47.89 -4.32 0.79
C LEU A 317 48.12 -3.04 -0.02
N GLU A 318 47.18 -2.10 -0.01
CA GLU A 318 47.34 -0.79 -0.65
C GLU A 318 48.49 -0.01 -0.02
N VAL A 319 48.59 0.04 1.32
CA VAL A 319 49.72 0.66 2.01
C VAL A 319 51.04 -0.03 1.67
N GLU A 320 51.06 -1.36 1.59
CA GLU A 320 52.27 -2.13 1.25
C GLU A 320 52.73 -1.88 -0.20
N ILE A 321 51.79 -1.91 -1.16
CA ILE A 321 52.04 -1.54 -2.56
C ILE A 321 52.60 -0.11 -2.62
N ASN A 322 51.97 0.80 -1.87
CA ASN A 322 52.36 2.20 -1.85
C ASN A 322 53.78 2.39 -1.29
N ALA A 323 54.13 1.72 -0.20
CA ALA A 323 55.47 1.78 0.38
C ALA A 323 56.55 1.26 -0.59
N VAL A 324 56.26 0.18 -1.32
CA VAL A 324 57.16 -0.35 -2.35
C VAL A 324 57.32 0.66 -3.49
N GLU A 325 56.23 1.26 -3.98
CA GLU A 325 56.28 2.27 -5.03
C GLU A 325 57.06 3.50 -4.60
N ASP A 326 56.78 4.05 -3.42
CA ASP A 326 57.46 5.24 -2.90
C ASP A 326 58.98 5.00 -2.77
N SER A 327 59.41 3.81 -2.32
CA SER A 327 60.84 3.46 -2.25
C SER A 327 61.54 3.39 -3.60
N LEU A 328 60.83 3.03 -4.67
CA LEU A 328 61.38 2.93 -6.02
C LEU A 328 61.42 4.30 -6.72
N PHE A 329 60.47 5.17 -6.39
CA PHE A 329 60.37 6.51 -6.95
C PHE A 329 61.09 7.59 -6.12
N GLU A 330 61.59 7.30 -4.92
CA GLU A 330 62.29 8.27 -4.05
C GLU A 330 63.47 8.96 -4.77
N GLY A 331 64.32 8.20 -5.46
CA GLY A 331 65.44 8.75 -6.23
C GLY A 331 65.02 9.65 -7.39
N PHE A 332 63.91 9.31 -8.04
CA PHE A 332 63.32 10.09 -9.13
C PHE A 332 62.63 11.35 -8.60
N SER A 333 61.85 11.25 -7.52
CA SER A 333 61.21 12.36 -6.82
C SER A 333 62.21 13.44 -6.40
N HIS A 334 63.33 13.03 -5.79
CA HIS A 334 64.38 13.96 -5.38
C HIS A 334 65.11 14.62 -6.55
N GLN A 335 65.32 13.91 -7.66
CA GLN A 335 65.97 14.47 -8.85
C GLN A 335 65.10 15.50 -9.57
N PHE A 336 63.78 15.29 -9.60
CA PHE A 336 62.86 16.11 -10.40
C PHE A 336 62.00 17.09 -9.58
N GLY A 337 62.15 17.12 -8.25
CA GLY A 337 61.42 18.05 -7.39
C GLY A 337 59.92 17.76 -7.29
N ILE A 338 59.51 16.52 -7.56
CA ILE A 338 58.12 16.08 -7.53
C ILE A 338 57.82 15.57 -6.11
N ALA A 339 56.87 16.21 -5.42
CA ALA A 339 56.50 15.87 -4.03
C ALA A 339 55.97 14.43 -3.89
N SER A 340 55.21 13.95 -4.87
CA SER A 340 54.82 12.55 -4.99
C SER A 340 54.51 12.18 -6.44
N ILE A 341 54.97 11.01 -6.88
CA ILE A 341 54.65 10.47 -8.22
C ILE A 341 53.15 10.27 -8.42
N ARG A 342 52.39 10.08 -7.34
CA ARG A 342 50.94 9.85 -7.36
C ARG A 342 50.16 11.10 -7.76
N GLU A 343 50.50 12.26 -7.20
CA GLU A 343 49.89 13.54 -7.59
C GLU A 343 50.16 13.85 -9.07
N TYR A 344 51.36 13.49 -9.54
CA TYR A 344 51.73 13.60 -10.94
C TYR A 344 50.88 12.67 -11.83
N GLU A 345 50.79 11.38 -11.52
CA GLU A 345 49.96 10.44 -12.28
C GLU A 345 48.47 10.79 -12.24
N GLU A 346 47.95 11.24 -11.09
CA GLU A 346 46.54 11.59 -10.93
C GLU A 346 46.16 12.83 -11.76
N ASN A 347 47.01 13.87 -11.77
CA ASN A 347 46.80 15.04 -12.60
C ASN A 347 46.88 14.71 -14.10
N VAL A 348 47.84 13.88 -14.51
CA VAL A 348 47.97 13.42 -15.90
C VAL A 348 46.77 12.56 -16.32
N VAL A 349 46.27 11.68 -15.44
CA VAL A 349 45.08 10.86 -15.70
C VAL A 349 43.81 11.71 -15.80
N LYS A 350 43.62 12.69 -14.90
CA LYS A 350 42.49 13.63 -14.94
C LYS A 350 42.46 14.45 -16.22
N GLN A 351 43.60 15.05 -16.61
CA GLN A 351 43.69 15.81 -17.86
C GLN A 351 43.39 14.92 -19.09
N ARG A 352 43.89 13.68 -19.09
CA ARG A 352 43.54 12.71 -20.16
C ARG A 352 42.06 12.36 -20.19
N GLN A 353 41.42 12.18 -19.03
CA GLN A 353 39.98 11.93 -18.94
C GLN A 353 39.17 13.13 -19.42
N GLU A 354 39.46 14.34 -18.93
CA GLU A 354 38.79 15.57 -19.35
C GLU A 354 38.89 15.80 -20.86
N ARG A 355 40.07 15.53 -21.45
CA ARG A 355 40.27 15.60 -22.90
C ARG A 355 39.49 14.52 -23.64
N SER A 356 39.48 13.29 -23.14
CA SER A 356 38.67 12.19 -23.68
C SER A 356 37.17 12.54 -23.66
N ASP A 357 36.68 13.07 -22.55
CA ASP A 357 35.28 13.48 -22.39
C ASP A 357 34.95 14.66 -23.32
N ARG A 358 35.84 15.66 -23.42
CA ARG A 358 35.68 16.79 -24.34
C ARG A 358 35.67 16.33 -25.79
N ARG A 359 36.51 15.36 -26.14
CA ARG A 359 36.55 14.74 -27.46
C ARG A 359 35.26 13.98 -27.76
N GLN A 360 34.78 13.16 -26.82
CA GLN A 360 33.49 12.47 -26.96
C GLN A 360 32.32 13.45 -27.11
N GLN A 361 32.33 14.57 -26.38
CA GLN A 361 31.33 15.63 -26.53
C GLN A 361 31.38 16.23 -27.95
N LEU A 362 32.56 16.60 -28.44
CA LEU A 362 32.73 17.13 -29.80
C LEU A 362 32.31 16.11 -30.87
N ASP A 363 32.69 14.84 -30.74
CA ASP A 363 32.30 13.76 -31.65
C ASP A 363 30.77 13.58 -31.67
N SER A 364 30.12 13.63 -30.51
CA SER A 364 28.66 13.52 -30.41
C SER A 364 27.93 14.71 -31.04
N HIS A 365 28.47 15.92 -30.89
CA HIS A 365 27.93 17.13 -31.50
C HIS A 365 28.09 17.09 -33.02
N LEU A 366 29.29 16.74 -33.48
CA LEU A 366 29.62 16.60 -34.89
C LEU A 366 28.73 15.55 -35.56
N ALA A 367 28.49 14.40 -34.92
CA ALA A 367 27.58 13.38 -35.42
C ALA A 367 26.13 13.89 -35.55
N LYS A 368 25.63 14.65 -34.58
CA LYS A 368 24.27 15.24 -34.63
C LYS A 368 24.12 16.25 -35.76
N VAL A 369 25.07 17.19 -35.87
CA VAL A 369 25.04 18.24 -36.90
C VAL A 369 25.21 17.64 -38.29
N GLN A 370 26.07 16.63 -38.44
CA GLN A 370 26.21 15.89 -39.70
C GLN A 370 24.94 15.13 -40.08
N ALA A 371 24.26 14.50 -39.13
CA ALA A 371 22.99 13.82 -39.40
C ALA A 371 21.89 14.81 -39.83
N GLN A 372 21.81 15.99 -39.20
CA GLN A 372 20.89 17.06 -39.60
C GLN A 372 21.22 17.58 -41.01
N LEU A 373 22.50 17.79 -41.30
CA LEU A 373 22.97 18.23 -42.61
C LEU A 373 22.68 17.19 -43.71
N GLN A 374 22.90 15.90 -43.44
CA GLN A 374 22.55 14.81 -44.35
C GLN A 374 21.04 14.74 -44.61
N TYR A 375 20.23 14.90 -43.56
CA TYR A 375 18.77 14.91 -43.67
C TYR A 375 18.29 16.08 -44.56
N LEU A 376 18.83 17.27 -44.34
CA LEU A 376 18.48 18.45 -45.15
C LEU A 376 18.99 18.31 -46.59
N GLN A 377 20.21 17.82 -46.81
CA GLN A 377 20.75 17.56 -48.15
C GLN A 377 19.98 16.49 -48.92
N ALA A 378 19.41 15.49 -48.23
CA ALA A 378 18.57 14.46 -48.84
C ALA A 378 17.18 14.99 -49.26
N GLN A 379 16.73 16.12 -48.70
CA GLN A 379 15.50 16.77 -49.14
C GLN A 379 15.75 17.59 -50.41
N ASP A 380 15.40 17.03 -51.57
CA ASP A 380 15.48 17.74 -52.87
C ASP A 380 14.31 18.72 -53.07
N LEU A 381 14.18 19.67 -52.13
CA LEU A 381 13.22 20.78 -52.16
C LEU A 381 13.22 21.56 -53.49
N PRO A 382 14.36 21.81 -54.16
CA PRO A 382 14.40 22.49 -55.45
C PRO A 382 13.70 21.71 -56.57
N SER A 383 13.94 20.41 -56.67
CA SER A 383 13.30 19.53 -57.67
C SER A 383 11.80 19.41 -57.41
N ASP A 384 11.40 19.22 -56.15
CA ASP A 384 9.99 19.12 -55.78
C ASP A 384 9.24 20.45 -56.00
N TRP A 385 9.89 21.59 -55.75
CA TRP A 385 9.36 22.91 -56.09
C TRP A 385 9.18 23.10 -57.60
N ALA A 386 10.14 22.65 -58.41
CA ALA A 386 10.05 22.71 -59.87
C ALA A 386 8.87 21.86 -60.40
N LYS A 387 8.72 20.63 -59.91
CA LYS A 387 7.59 19.75 -60.24
C LYS A 387 6.25 20.40 -59.87
N LEU A 388 6.16 21.00 -58.68
CA LEU A 388 4.95 21.66 -58.20
C LEU A 388 4.59 22.89 -59.06
N LYS A 389 5.59 23.68 -59.45
CA LYS A 389 5.42 24.83 -60.36
C LYS A 389 4.91 24.39 -61.73
N ASP A 390 5.43 23.29 -62.26
CA ASP A 390 4.97 22.70 -63.52
C ASP A 390 3.55 22.14 -63.41
N THR A 391 3.18 21.51 -62.28
CA THR A 391 1.80 21.03 -62.06
C THR A 391 0.83 22.20 -61.98
N ILE A 392 1.17 23.26 -61.25
CA ILE A 392 0.37 24.49 -61.20
C ILE A 392 0.22 25.11 -62.60
N ALA A 393 1.28 25.15 -63.40
CA ALA A 393 1.22 25.66 -64.77
C ALA A 393 0.30 24.80 -65.66
N LYS A 394 0.39 23.47 -65.57
CA LYS A 394 -0.51 22.52 -66.27
C LYS A 394 -1.97 22.71 -65.82
N GLN A 395 -2.23 22.79 -64.53
CA GLN A 395 -3.57 23.00 -63.98
C GLN A 395 -4.16 24.36 -64.41
N LYS A 396 -3.35 25.43 -64.44
CA LYS A 396 -3.80 26.74 -64.97
C LYS A 396 -4.17 26.68 -66.46
N ARG A 397 -3.43 25.91 -67.26
CA ARG A 397 -3.77 25.71 -68.69
C ARG A 397 -5.07 24.90 -68.84
N ALA A 398 -5.23 23.84 -68.04
CA ALA A 398 -6.45 23.04 -68.03
C ALA A 398 -7.68 23.86 -67.58
N LEU A 399 -7.54 24.69 -66.54
CA LEU A 399 -8.59 25.62 -66.09
C LEU A 399 -9.01 26.57 -67.21
N LYS A 400 -8.05 27.19 -67.91
CA LYS A 400 -8.36 28.07 -69.06
C LYS A 400 -9.04 27.33 -70.21
N ALA A 401 -8.70 26.07 -70.45
CA ALA A 401 -9.35 25.27 -71.49
C ALA A 401 -10.79 24.92 -71.09
N LEU A 402 -11.01 24.49 -69.85
CA LEU A 402 -12.34 24.24 -69.27
C LEU A 402 -13.20 25.50 -69.22
N GLU A 403 -12.62 26.67 -68.93
CA GLU A 403 -13.31 27.96 -68.99
C GLU A 403 -13.79 28.28 -70.41
N LYS A 404 -12.94 28.03 -71.43
CA LYS A 404 -13.33 28.19 -72.83
C LYS A 404 -14.42 27.19 -73.25
N GLU A 405 -14.25 25.92 -72.91
CA GLU A 405 -15.25 24.88 -73.20
C GLU A 405 -16.59 25.20 -72.54
N LYS A 406 -16.57 25.70 -71.29
CA LYS A 406 -17.77 26.19 -70.60
C LYS A 406 -18.41 27.35 -71.37
N THR A 407 -17.64 28.34 -71.82
CA THR A 407 -18.20 29.47 -72.59
C THR A 407 -18.76 29.01 -73.95
N ASP A 408 -18.08 28.09 -74.63
CA ASP A 408 -18.52 27.55 -75.92
C ASP A 408 -19.83 26.76 -75.75
N LEU A 409 -19.91 25.88 -74.75
CA LEU A 409 -21.14 25.16 -74.41
C LEU A 409 -22.28 26.11 -74.02
N GLN A 410 -22.00 27.17 -73.25
CA GLN A 410 -23.00 28.19 -72.92
C GLN A 410 -23.53 28.92 -74.16
N THR A 411 -22.68 29.20 -75.14
CA THR A 411 -23.13 29.79 -76.42
C THR A 411 -23.94 28.81 -77.26
N GLN A 412 -23.59 27.51 -77.25
CA GLN A 412 -24.33 26.47 -77.95
C GLN A 412 -25.70 26.23 -77.31
N THR A 413 -25.80 26.18 -75.98
CA THR A 413 -27.10 26.06 -75.28
C THR A 413 -27.98 27.27 -75.57
N ALA A 414 -27.43 28.50 -75.53
CA ALA A 414 -28.19 29.70 -75.87
C ALA A 414 -28.67 29.70 -77.33
N ALA A 415 -27.84 29.22 -78.27
CA ALA A 415 -28.23 29.07 -79.68
C ALA A 415 -29.34 28.03 -79.86
N LEU A 416 -29.24 26.88 -79.16
CA LEU A 416 -30.25 25.83 -79.19
C LEU A 416 -31.58 26.28 -78.58
N GLU A 417 -31.55 27.03 -77.49
CA GLU A 417 -32.74 27.65 -76.88
C GLU A 417 -33.44 28.58 -77.89
N VAL A 418 -32.70 29.46 -78.57
CA VAL A 418 -33.26 30.33 -79.62
C VAL A 418 -33.86 29.53 -80.79
N THR A 419 -33.21 28.43 -81.21
CA THR A 419 -33.78 27.58 -82.26
C THR A 419 -35.02 26.82 -81.79
N SER A 420 -35.05 26.37 -80.54
CA SER A 420 -36.21 25.70 -79.94
C SER A 420 -37.38 26.67 -79.83
N GLU A 421 -37.16 27.90 -79.37
CA GLU A 421 -38.17 28.97 -79.34
C GLU A 421 -38.74 29.23 -80.74
N ARG A 422 -37.89 29.37 -81.76
CA ARG A 422 -38.33 29.52 -83.16
C ARG A 422 -39.12 28.31 -83.68
N HIS A 423 -38.74 27.09 -83.32
CA HIS A 423 -39.48 25.89 -83.71
C HIS A 423 -40.85 25.80 -83.01
N VAL A 424 -40.93 26.21 -81.74
CA VAL A 424 -42.20 26.30 -81.01
C VAL A 424 -43.10 27.36 -81.65
N GLU A 425 -42.58 28.56 -81.93
CA GLU A 425 -43.32 29.63 -82.62
C GLU A 425 -43.81 29.21 -84.01
N ALA A 426 -42.96 28.55 -84.80
CA ALA A 426 -43.33 28.02 -86.12
C ALA A 426 -44.35 26.88 -86.04
N SER A 427 -44.27 26.02 -85.01
CA SER A 427 -45.26 24.96 -84.79
C SER A 427 -46.61 25.50 -84.33
N THR A 428 -46.63 26.56 -83.52
CA THR A 428 -47.87 27.24 -83.12
C THR A 428 -48.50 27.97 -84.30
N ALA A 429 -47.71 28.65 -85.14
CA ALA A 429 -48.21 29.35 -86.32
C ALA A 429 -48.68 28.42 -87.45
N ALA A 430 -48.31 27.14 -87.43
CA ALA A 430 -48.80 26.14 -88.38
C ALA A 430 -50.07 25.40 -87.90
N HIS A 431 -50.53 25.65 -86.67
CA HIS A 431 -51.74 25.05 -86.07
C HIS A 431 -52.90 26.03 -85.89
N ASP A 432 -52.70 27.31 -86.22
CA ASP A 432 -53.70 28.37 -86.33
C ASP A 432 -53.94 28.73 -87.80
#